data_AF-A0A925J0S1-F1
#
_entry.id   AF-A0A925J0S1-F1
#
_cell.length_a   1.000
_cell.length_b   1.000
_cell.length_c   1.000
_cell.angle_alpha   90.00
_cell.angle_beta   90.00
_cell.angle_gamma   90.00
#
_symmetry.space_group_name_H-M   'P 1'
#
loop_
_entity.id
_entity.type
_entity.pdbx_description
1 polymer ?
#
loop_
_entity_poly.entity_id
_entity_poly.type
_entity_poly.pdbx_seq_one_letter_code
_entity_poly.pdbx_strand_id
1 'polypeptide(L)'
;MAIQKQVYLADLPRALEVWESSVRATHDFLTEADIQFVKPLVREAVLHEITLACVRDAQGTLSGFVGVSDGKVEMLFVDAASRGTGIGRELLR
;
A
#
# COMPACT_ATOMS: atom_id res chain seq x y z
N MET A 1 -14.00 -4.62 9.04
CA MET A 1 -13.23 -4.34 7.81
C MET A 1 -13.34 -5.56 6.93
N ALA A 2 -13.62 -5.40 5.65
CA ALA A 2 -13.70 -6.52 4.71
C ALA A 2 -12.42 -6.53 3.87
N ILE A 3 -11.77 -7.70 3.77
CA ILE A 3 -10.72 -7.91 2.77
C ILE A 3 -11.41 -7.90 1.40
N GLN A 4 -10.96 -7.01 0.52
CA GLN A 4 -11.29 -7.05 -0.90
C GLN A 4 -10.03 -7.53 -1.61
N LYS A 5 -10.10 -8.71 -2.23
CA LYS A 5 -8.92 -9.45 -2.72
C LYS A 5 -8.22 -8.81 -3.92
N GLN A 6 -8.73 -7.69 -4.45
CA GLN A 6 -8.18 -7.06 -5.64
C GLN A 6 -8.08 -5.53 -5.46
N VAL A 7 -6.88 -4.99 -5.72
CA VAL A 7 -6.71 -3.58 -6.06
C VAL A 7 -7.08 -3.41 -7.54
N TYR A 8 -7.97 -2.47 -7.84
CA TYR A 8 -8.31 -2.13 -9.22
C TYR A 8 -7.44 -0.98 -9.72
N LEU A 9 -7.37 -0.77 -11.03
CA LEU A 9 -6.67 0.41 -11.59
C LEU A 9 -7.21 1.73 -11.03
N ALA A 10 -8.49 1.79 -10.66
CA ALA A 10 -9.09 2.96 -10.02
C ALA A 10 -8.55 3.23 -8.60
N ASP A 11 -7.98 2.23 -7.93
CA ASP A 11 -7.41 2.36 -6.59
C ASP A 11 -5.96 2.86 -6.60
N LEU A 12 -5.28 2.88 -7.76
CA LEU A 12 -3.87 3.28 -7.89
C LEU A 12 -3.55 4.63 -7.22
N PRO A 13 -4.33 5.72 -7.44
CA PRO A 13 -4.06 6.98 -6.75
C PRO A 13 -4.06 6.82 -5.24
N ARG A 14 -5.03 6.07 -4.71
CA ARG A 14 -5.17 5.85 -3.27
C ARG A 14 -4.10 4.92 -2.71
N ALA A 15 -3.72 3.87 -3.44
CA ALA A 15 -2.62 2.99 -3.06
C ALA A 15 -1.29 3.77 -2.96
N LEU A 16 -1.03 4.70 -3.89
CA LEU A 16 0.14 5.57 -3.83
C LEU A 16 0.11 6.54 -2.65
N GLU A 17 -1.06 7.08 -2.30
CA GLU A 17 -1.21 7.91 -1.09
C GLU A 17 -0.94 7.10 0.19
N VAL A 18 -1.41 5.84 0.25
CA VAL A 18 -1.15 4.94 1.37
C VAL A 18 0.34 4.62 1.49
N TRP A 19 1.00 4.29 0.37
CA TRP A 19 2.44 4.09 0.31
C TRP A 19 3.18 5.33 0.81
N GLU A 20 2.87 6.51 0.27
CA GLU A 20 3.54 7.76 0.59
C GLU A 20 3.34 8.15 2.06
N SER A 21 2.11 8.03 2.57
CA SER A 21 1.78 8.24 3.99
C SER A 21 2.59 7.32 4.90
N SER A 22 2.66 6.02 4.55
CA SER A 22 3.44 5.04 5.30
C SER A 22 4.94 5.34 5.28
N VAL A 23 5.49 5.68 4.11
CA VAL A 23 6.92 5.99 3.93
C VAL A 23 7.31 7.21 4.74
N ARG A 24 6.57 8.33 4.62
CA ARG A 24 6.81 9.55 5.41
C ARG A 24 6.78 9.30 6.92
N ALA A 25 5.97 8.35 7.39
CA ALA A 25 5.81 8.04 8.81
C ALA A 25 6.79 7.00 9.37
N THR A 26 7.67 6.41 8.55
CA THR A 26 8.57 5.32 8.98
C THR A 26 9.98 5.37 8.42
N HIS A 27 10.18 5.98 7.26
CA HIS A 27 11.47 6.07 6.58
C HIS A 27 12.00 7.50 6.73
N ASP A 28 12.26 7.91 7.97
CA ASP A 28 12.78 9.23 8.34
C ASP A 28 14.14 9.57 7.68
N PHE A 29 14.84 8.55 7.21
CA PHE A 29 16.07 8.67 6.43
C PHE A 29 15.86 9.16 4.98
N LEU A 30 14.63 9.13 4.44
CA LEU A 30 14.32 9.62 3.11
C LEU A 30 13.92 11.09 3.15
N THR A 31 14.46 11.89 2.23
CA THR A 31 14.00 13.27 2.05
C THR A 31 12.72 13.31 1.23
N GLU A 32 12.02 14.46 1.27
CA GLU A 32 10.87 14.70 0.39
C GLU A 32 11.21 14.49 -1.09
N ALA A 33 12.41 14.91 -1.51
CA ALA A 33 12.86 14.75 -2.88
C ALA A 33 13.03 13.27 -3.26
N ASP A 34 13.58 12.45 -2.34
CA ASP A 34 13.72 11.01 -2.56
C ASP A 34 12.34 10.33 -2.70
N ILE A 35 11.39 10.71 -1.85
CA ILE A 35 10.02 10.17 -1.89
C ILE A 35 9.37 10.50 -3.24
N GLN A 36 9.42 11.76 -3.68
CA GLN A 36 8.84 12.15 -4.97
C GLN A 36 9.58 11.51 -6.17
N PHE A 37 10.89 11.26 -6.04
CA PHE A 37 11.67 10.55 -7.06
C PHE A 37 11.26 9.07 -7.17
N VAL A 38 11.02 8.39 -6.04
CA VAL A 38 10.67 6.96 -6.00
C VAL A 38 9.19 6.71 -6.33
N LYS A 39 8.29 7.65 -6.01
CA LYS A 39 6.85 7.53 -6.23
C LYS A 39 6.43 7.05 -7.64
N PRO A 40 6.96 7.59 -8.76
CA PRO A 40 6.64 7.08 -10.09
C PRO A 40 7.11 5.63 -10.31
N LEU A 41 8.24 5.23 -9.72
CA LEU A 41 8.73 3.85 -9.82
C LEU A 41 7.81 2.88 -9.10
N VAL A 42 7.29 3.27 -7.93
CA VAL A 42 6.30 2.48 -7.19
C VAL A 42 4.99 2.40 -7.95
N ARG A 43 4.55 3.47 -8.61
CA ARG A 43 3.38 3.45 -9.49
C ARG A 43 3.54 2.40 -10.60
N GLU A 44 4.67 2.38 -11.28
CA GLU A 44 4.95 1.42 -12.34
C GLU A 44 5.00 -0.02 -11.80
N ALA A 45 5.58 -0.24 -10.63
CA ALA A 45 5.61 -1.54 -9.98
C ALA A 45 4.19 -2.04 -9.62
N VAL A 46 3.35 -1.18 -9.07
CA VAL A 46 1.94 -1.50 -8.74
C VAL A 46 1.10 -1.74 -10.01
N LEU A 47 1.47 -1.13 -11.15
CA LEU A 47 0.81 -1.33 -12.45
C LEU A 47 1.19 -2.65 -13.13
N HIS A 48 2.48 -3.00 -13.10
CA HIS A 48 3.03 -4.08 -13.91
C HIS A 48 3.21 -5.39 -13.14
N GLU A 49 3.40 -5.31 -11.84
CA GLU A 49 3.65 -6.47 -11.03
C GLU A 49 2.46 -6.74 -10.11
N ILE A 50 2.30 -8.03 -9.82
CA ILE A 50 1.78 -8.53 -8.57
C ILE A 50 0.25 -8.58 -8.42
N THR A 51 -0.21 -9.74 -7.96
CA THR A 51 -1.55 -9.86 -7.39
C THR A 51 -1.64 -8.98 -6.15
N LEU A 52 -2.32 -7.85 -6.26
CA LEU A 52 -2.51 -6.91 -5.16
C LEU A 52 -3.81 -7.21 -4.41
N ALA A 53 -3.70 -7.44 -3.11
CA ALA A 53 -4.84 -7.50 -2.21
C ALA A 53 -4.88 -6.24 -1.33
N CYS A 54 -6.09 -5.83 -0.92
CA CYS A 54 -6.26 -4.64 -0.09
C CYS A 54 -7.25 -4.84 1.05
N VAL A 55 -7.10 -3.99 2.05
CA VAL A 55 -8.08 -3.80 3.13
C VAL A 55 -8.68 -2.42 2.97
N ARG A 56 -10.02 -2.38 3.07
CA ARG A 56 -10.77 -1.13 3.09
C ARG A 56 -11.38 -0.89 4.46
N ASP A 57 -11.49 0.38 4.83
CA ASP A 57 -12.23 0.80 6.00
C ASP A 57 -13.76 0.68 5.79
N ALA A 58 -14.52 1.11 6.79
CA ALA A 58 -15.99 1.05 6.75
C ALA A 58 -16.61 1.95 5.66
N GLN A 59 -15.85 2.91 5.15
CA GLN A 59 -16.25 3.84 4.09
C GLN A 59 -15.84 3.33 2.70
N GLY A 60 -15.16 2.18 2.61
CA GLY A 60 -14.66 1.63 1.35
C GLY A 60 -13.33 2.22 0.89
N THR A 61 -12.68 3.04 1.73
CA THR A 61 -11.38 3.65 1.41
C THR A 61 -10.29 2.62 1.62
N LEU A 62 -9.36 2.50 0.67
CA LEU A 62 -8.19 1.65 0.82
C LEU A 62 -7.32 2.18 1.97
N SER A 63 -7.13 1.33 2.99
CA SER A 63 -6.37 1.62 4.21
C SER A 63 -5.03 0.88 4.26
N GLY A 64 -4.86 -0.14 3.44
CA GLY A 64 -3.62 -0.88 3.28
C GLY A 64 -3.68 -1.84 2.10
N PHE A 65 -2.51 -2.18 1.56
CA PHE A 65 -2.39 -3.16 0.49
C PHE A 65 -1.14 -4.01 0.66
N VAL A 66 -1.19 -5.19 0.06
CA VAL A 66 -0.06 -6.11 -0.06
C VAL A 66 0.11 -6.48 -1.52
N GLY A 67 1.36 -6.50 -1.94
CA GLY A 67 1.77 -7.06 -3.20
C GLY A 67 2.57 -8.35 -3.02
N VAL A 68 2.11 -9.42 -3.66
CA VAL A 68 2.78 -10.73 -3.74
C VAL A 68 3.26 -11.08 -5.16
N SER A 69 4.55 -11.39 -5.32
CA SER A 69 5.16 -11.96 -6.53
C SER A 69 5.82 -13.28 -6.18
N ASP A 70 5.64 -14.33 -6.99
CA ASP A 70 6.27 -15.65 -6.79
C ASP A 70 6.15 -16.20 -5.35
N GLY A 71 5.00 -15.96 -4.71
CA GLY A 71 4.74 -16.40 -3.32
C GLY A 71 5.48 -15.60 -2.24
N LYS A 72 6.07 -14.45 -2.59
CA LYS A 72 6.78 -13.55 -1.68
C LYS A 72 6.09 -12.20 -1.60
N VAL A 73 6.11 -11.59 -0.41
CA VAL A 73 5.64 -10.23 -0.21
C VAL A 73 6.70 -9.26 -0.74
N GLU A 74 6.39 -8.58 -1.84
CA GLU A 74 7.23 -7.55 -2.45
C GLU A 74 6.85 -6.15 -1.94
N MET A 75 5.59 -5.95 -1.56
CA MET A 75 5.09 -4.69 -1.01
C MET A 75 4.11 -4.94 0.12
N LEU A 76 4.23 -4.21 1.23
CA LEU A 76 3.23 -4.22 2.30
C LEU A 76 3.18 -2.82 2.93
N PHE A 77 2.08 -2.11 2.69
CA PHE A 77 1.90 -0.75 3.17
C PHE A 77 0.53 -0.57 3.82
N VAL A 78 0.51 0.17 4.92
CA VAL A 78 -0.69 0.54 5.68
C VAL A 78 -0.66 2.03 5.89
N ASP A 79 -1.79 2.71 5.71
CA ASP A 79 -1.88 4.15 5.95
C ASP A 79 -1.37 4.47 7.36
N ALA A 80 -0.53 5.50 7.48
CA ALA A 80 0.01 5.93 8.76
C ALA A 80 -1.07 6.15 9.83
N ALA A 81 -2.22 6.71 9.46
CA ALA A 81 -3.34 6.96 10.35
C ALA A 81 -4.06 5.67 10.81
N SER A 82 -3.88 4.57 10.08
CA SER A 82 -4.52 3.28 10.34
C SER A 82 -3.58 2.26 10.97
N ARG A 83 -2.35 2.64 11.33
CA ARG A 83 -1.38 1.74 11.97
C ARG A 83 -1.84 1.31 13.37
N GLY A 84 -1.41 0.13 13.80
CA GLY A 84 -1.77 -0.44 15.11
C GLY A 84 -3.18 -1.04 15.19
N THR A 85 -3.96 -1.00 14.10
CA THR A 85 -5.35 -1.51 14.05
C THR A 85 -5.46 -2.98 13.62
N GLY A 86 -4.34 -3.63 13.29
CA GLY A 86 -4.31 -5.03 12.83
C GLY A 86 -4.39 -5.23 11.31
N ILE A 87 -4.52 -4.16 10.51
CA ILE A 87 -4.59 -4.25 9.02
C ILE A 87 -3.42 -5.03 8.42
N GLY A 88 -2.18 -4.77 8.86
CA GLY A 88 -1.01 -5.48 8.34
C GLY A 88 -1.05 -6.99 8.60
N ARG A 89 -1.63 -7.41 9.73
CA ARG A 89 -1.84 -8.83 10.03
C ARG A 89 -2.91 -9.43 9.13
N GLU A 90 -3.97 -8.68 8.88
CA GLU A 90 -5.08 -9.10 8.02
C GLU A 90 -4.63 -9.29 6.56
N LEU A 91 -3.74 -8.43 6.06
CA LEU A 91 -3.16 -8.53 4.71
C LEU A 91 -2.27 -9.76 4.50
N LEU A 92 -1.78 -10.39 5.57
CA LEU A 92 -0.88 -11.55 5.52
C LEU A 92 -1.58 -12.89 5.80
N ARG A 93 -2.91 -12.90 5.85
CA ARG A 93 -3.73 -14.11 6.04
C ARG A 93 -4.14 -14.71 4.70
#